data_AF-A0A9X5JP18-F1
#
_entry.id   AF-A0A9X5JP18-F1
#
_cell.length_a   1.000
_cell.length_b   1.000
_cell.length_c   1.000
_cell.angle_alpha   90.00
_cell.angle_beta   90.00
_cell.angle_gamma   90.00
#
_symmetry.space_group_name_H-M   'P 1'
#
loop_
_entity.id
_entity.type
_entity.pdbx_description
1 polymer ?
#
loop_
_entity_poly.entity_id
_entity_poly.type
_entity_poly.pdbx_seq_one_letter_code
_entity_poly.pdbx_strand_id
1 'polypeptide(L)'
;MGLLDDLVGSLGNSNGSGQGNQMQQLMAIWNWVQEQGGVEVLLQKFQQGGLGQVLNSWIGSGSNHSVDGGEIQNALGQDQLQSLADKLGTDVNGASGTLAALLPQVIDKLSPQGHIDTSNTQDLGAMVDGLFKR
;
A
#
# COMPACT_ATOMS: atom_id res chain seq x y z
N MET A 1 -24.43 -7.53 -19.37
CA MET A 1 -24.44 -8.89 -18.78
C MET A 1 -23.11 -9.56 -19.13
N GLY A 2 -22.08 -9.59 -18.30
CA GLY A 2 -21.92 -9.12 -16.93
C GLY A 2 -20.73 -9.82 -16.28
N LEU A 3 -19.50 -9.66 -16.81
CA LEU A 3 -18.29 -10.12 -16.09
C LEU A 3 -18.11 -9.33 -14.77
N LEU A 4 -18.63 -8.11 -14.74
CA LEU A 4 -18.81 -7.31 -13.54
C LEU A 4 -19.91 -7.89 -12.63
N ASP A 5 -20.94 -8.54 -13.17
CA ASP A 5 -22.09 -9.10 -12.43
C ASP A 5 -21.77 -10.49 -11.86
N ASP A 6 -20.93 -11.28 -12.53
CA ASP A 6 -20.35 -12.52 -11.99
C ASP A 6 -19.34 -12.23 -10.86
N LEU A 7 -18.58 -11.14 -10.99
CA LEU A 7 -17.67 -10.71 -9.94
C LEU A 7 -18.40 -10.02 -8.78
N VAL A 8 -19.54 -9.35 -9.02
CA VAL A 8 -20.39 -8.78 -7.95
C VAL A 8 -21.29 -9.85 -7.32
N GLY A 9 -21.72 -10.85 -8.08
CA GLY A 9 -22.62 -11.92 -7.66
C GLY A 9 -21.91 -13.02 -6.87
N SER A 10 -20.69 -13.41 -7.27
CA SER A 10 -19.86 -14.33 -6.46
C SER A 10 -19.34 -13.71 -5.16
N LEU A 11 -19.52 -12.39 -5.03
CA LEU A 11 -18.99 -11.56 -3.96
C LEU A 11 -20.11 -10.96 -3.08
N GLY A 12 -21.33 -10.95 -3.61
CA GLY A 12 -22.57 -10.60 -2.89
C GLY A 12 -23.23 -11.78 -2.17
N ASN A 13 -22.76 -13.02 -2.37
CA ASN A 13 -23.41 -14.22 -1.82
C ASN A 13 -22.65 -14.89 -0.65
N SER A 14 -21.61 -14.26 -0.12
CA SER A 14 -20.95 -14.68 1.12
C SER A 14 -21.22 -13.66 2.21
N ASN A 15 -22.40 -13.76 2.81
CA ASN A 15 -22.71 -13.46 4.21
C ASN A 15 -21.76 -12.48 4.94
N GLY A 16 -22.14 -11.19 5.00
CA GLY A 16 -21.69 -10.24 6.03
C GLY A 16 -20.50 -9.34 5.66
N SER A 17 -20.79 -8.06 5.40
CA SER A 17 -19.90 -6.90 5.64
C SER A 17 -18.42 -7.03 5.22
N GLY A 18 -18.07 -6.67 3.98
CA GLY A 18 -16.63 -6.61 3.63
C GLY A 18 -16.24 -6.01 2.27
N GLN A 19 -17.14 -5.92 1.28
CA GLN A 19 -16.71 -5.52 -0.08
C GLN A 19 -16.53 -4.01 -0.30
N GLY A 20 -17.10 -3.18 0.58
CA GLY A 20 -16.70 -1.77 0.68
C GLY A 20 -15.36 -1.61 1.39
N ASN A 21 -15.00 -2.54 2.27
CA ASN A 21 -13.89 -2.39 3.19
C ASN A 21 -12.52 -2.55 2.53
N GLN A 22 -12.31 -3.44 1.56
CA GLN A 22 -10.97 -3.62 0.97
C GLN A 22 -10.55 -2.41 0.10
N MET A 23 -11.51 -1.82 -0.62
CA MET A 23 -11.27 -0.59 -1.39
C MET A 23 -11.12 0.63 -0.47
N GLN A 24 -11.90 0.69 0.62
CA GLN A 24 -11.74 1.70 1.66
C GLN A 24 -10.43 1.55 2.44
N GLN A 25 -9.95 0.32 2.65
CA GLN A 25 -8.69 0.01 3.33
C GLN A 25 -7.51 0.44 2.46
N LEU A 26 -7.55 0.16 1.16
CA LEU A 26 -6.57 0.68 0.20
C LEU A 26 -6.60 2.22 0.14
N MET A 27 -7.77 2.85 0.15
CA MET A 27 -7.90 4.31 0.23
C MET A 27 -7.38 4.89 1.56
N ALA A 28 -7.61 4.21 2.68
CA ALA A 28 -7.14 4.63 4.00
C ALA A 28 -5.61 4.52 4.11
N ILE A 29 -5.02 3.43 3.59
CA ILE A 29 -3.57 3.28 3.46
C ILE A 29 -3.04 4.38 2.55
N TRP A 30 -3.65 4.63 1.39
CA TRP A 30 -3.19 5.67 0.46
C TRP A 30 -3.23 7.07 1.09
N ASN A 31 -4.33 7.45 1.75
CA ASN A 31 -4.40 8.71 2.48
C ASN A 31 -3.33 8.79 3.59
N TRP A 32 -3.17 7.72 4.36
CA TRP A 32 -2.14 7.67 5.39
C TRP A 32 -0.73 7.81 4.81
N VAL A 33 -0.42 7.14 3.69
CA VAL A 33 0.86 7.29 2.99
C VAL A 33 1.07 8.74 2.57
N GLN A 34 0.05 9.42 2.04
CA GLN A 34 0.13 10.84 1.70
C GLN A 34 0.35 11.73 2.94
N GLU A 35 -0.33 11.46 4.06
CA GLU A 35 -0.13 12.15 5.34
C GLU A 35 1.29 11.97 5.89
N GLN A 36 1.94 10.84 5.61
CA GLN A 36 3.35 10.59 5.96
C GLN A 36 4.36 11.38 5.11
N GLY A 37 3.89 12.10 4.09
CA GLY A 37 4.76 12.77 3.11
C GLY A 37 4.99 11.93 1.83
N GLY A 38 4.16 10.91 1.59
CA GLY A 38 4.18 10.10 0.39
C GLY A 38 5.05 8.84 0.51
N VAL A 39 5.06 8.07 -0.59
CA VAL A 39 5.80 6.80 -0.70
C VAL A 39 7.31 7.02 -0.53
N GLU A 40 7.85 8.14 -1.01
CA GLU A 40 9.28 8.48 -0.90
C GLU A 40 9.75 8.61 0.56
N VAL A 41 8.94 9.24 1.43
CA VAL A 41 9.28 9.38 2.86
C VAL A 41 9.24 8.03 3.56
N LEU A 42 8.24 7.19 3.26
CA LEU A 42 8.19 5.82 3.77
C LEU A 42 9.43 5.03 3.35
N LEU A 43 9.83 5.15 2.09
CA LEU A 43 11.07 4.54 1.59
C LEU A 43 12.30 5.00 2.36
N GLN A 44 12.44 6.30 2.61
CA GLN A 44 13.55 6.81 3.41
C GLN A 44 13.54 6.22 4.83
N LYS A 45 12.36 6.10 5.46
CA LYS A 45 12.22 5.45 6.77
C LYS A 45 12.62 3.97 6.72
N PHE A 46 12.16 3.24 5.71
CA PHE A 46 12.58 1.85 5.46
C PHE A 46 14.10 1.72 5.29
N GLN A 47 14.71 2.61 4.51
CA GLN A 47 16.15 2.65 4.32
C GLN A 47 16.90 2.95 5.63
N GLN A 48 16.42 3.91 6.42
CA GLN A 48 16.96 4.24 7.74
C GLN A 48 16.78 3.10 8.75
N GLY A 49 15.69 2.33 8.63
CA GLY A 49 15.39 1.15 9.44
C GLY A 49 16.17 -0.11 9.06
N GLY A 50 17.13 -0.01 8.13
CA GLY A 50 17.96 -1.15 7.70
C GLY A 50 17.35 -2.00 6.58
N LEU A 51 16.17 -1.65 6.07
CA LEU A 51 15.49 -2.34 4.97
C LEU A 51 15.88 -1.82 3.58
N GLY A 52 16.97 -1.04 3.48
CA GLY A 52 17.45 -0.50 2.20
C GLY A 52 17.79 -1.57 1.15
N GLN A 53 18.25 -2.75 1.58
CA GLN A 53 18.52 -3.87 0.65
C GLN A 53 17.23 -4.47 0.08
N VAL A 54 16.20 -4.60 0.92
CA VAL A 54 14.87 -5.07 0.52
C VAL A 54 14.23 -4.06 -0.44
N LEU A 55 14.34 -2.77 -0.16
CA LEU A 55 13.91 -1.70 -1.06
C LEU A 55 14.59 -1.75 -2.42
N ASN A 56 15.90 -1.91 -2.46
CA ASN A 56 16.64 -2.05 -3.73
C ASN A 56 16.14 -3.26 -4.54
N SER A 57 15.71 -4.33 -3.86
CA SER A 57 15.13 -5.48 -4.52
C SER A 57 13.77 -5.20 -5.16
N TRP A 58 12.97 -4.32 -4.56
CA TRP A 58 11.67 -3.89 -5.10
C TRP A 58 11.80 -2.85 -6.21
N ILE A 59 12.79 -1.96 -6.07
CA ILE A 59 13.06 -0.92 -7.06
C ILE A 59 13.67 -1.53 -8.33
N GLY A 60 14.56 -2.53 -8.16
CA GLY A 60 15.22 -3.21 -9.27
C GLY A 60 14.33 -4.26 -9.95
N SER A 61 14.81 -4.81 -11.08
CA SER A 61 14.11 -5.86 -11.84
C SER A 61 14.29 -7.27 -11.26
N GLY A 62 14.59 -7.38 -9.96
CA GLY A 62 14.90 -8.64 -9.27
C GLY A 62 13.67 -9.33 -8.69
N SER A 63 13.87 -10.47 -8.01
CA SER A 63 12.79 -11.08 -7.24
C SER A 63 12.46 -10.24 -6.02
N ASN A 64 11.23 -9.74 -5.90
CA ASN A 64 10.82 -8.94 -4.76
C ASN A 64 10.98 -9.72 -3.45
N HIS A 65 11.91 -9.26 -2.60
CA HIS A 65 12.09 -9.82 -1.27
C HIS A 65 10.83 -9.62 -0.44
N SER A 66 10.35 -10.67 0.21
CA SER A 66 9.28 -10.56 1.19
C SER A 66 9.82 -9.83 2.42
N VAL A 67 9.02 -8.91 2.96
CA VAL A 67 9.28 -8.24 4.23
C VAL A 67 8.22 -8.70 5.22
N ASP A 68 8.59 -8.88 6.49
CA ASP A 68 7.64 -9.21 7.55
C ASP A 68 7.08 -7.94 8.23
N GLY A 69 5.87 -8.05 8.79
CA GLY A 69 5.26 -6.95 9.54
C GLY A 69 6.12 -6.47 10.71
N GLY A 70 6.89 -7.37 11.33
CA GLY A 70 7.85 -7.01 12.37
C GLY A 70 9.02 -6.16 11.87
N GLU A 71 9.52 -6.43 10.66
CA GLU A 71 10.58 -5.61 10.04
C GLU A 71 10.05 -4.22 9.67
N ILE A 72 8.83 -4.16 9.15
CA ILE A 72 8.14 -2.88 8.88
C ILE A 72 7.96 -2.06 10.16
N GLN A 73 7.59 -2.72 11.26
CA GLN A 73 7.43 -2.06 12.54
C GLN A 73 8.74 -1.52 13.10
N ASN A 74 9.84 -2.25 12.92
CA ASN A 74 11.16 -1.76 13.31
C ASN A 74 11.60 -0.55 12.48
N ALA A 75 11.27 -0.51 11.19
CA ALA A 75 11.72 0.56 10.31
C ALA A 75 10.86 1.83 10.35
N LEU A 76 9.53 1.69 10.39
CA LEU A 76 8.60 2.84 10.45
C LEU A 76 8.36 3.32 11.88
N GLY A 77 8.54 2.45 12.86
CA GLY A 77 8.19 2.68 14.25
C GLY A 77 6.73 2.36 14.55
N GLN A 78 6.47 2.02 15.81
CA GLN A 78 5.15 1.65 16.31
C GLN A 78 4.13 2.79 16.19
N ASP A 79 4.55 4.04 16.45
CA ASP A 79 3.69 5.23 16.42
C ASP A 79 3.01 5.45 15.05
N GLN A 80 3.78 5.25 13.98
CA GLN A 80 3.31 5.42 12.60
C GLN A 80 2.33 4.33 12.21
N LEU A 81 2.66 3.09 12.56
CA LEU A 81 1.79 1.95 12.32
C LEU A 81 0.53 2.01 13.17
N GLN A 82 0.59 2.57 14.36
CA GLN A 82 -0.57 2.74 15.23
C GLN A 82 -1.57 3.72 14.62
N SER A 83 -1.09 4.85 14.08
CA SER A 83 -1.92 5.78 13.30
C SER A 83 -2.58 5.12 12.08
N LEU A 84 -1.89 4.21 11.40
CA LEU A 84 -2.48 3.43 10.31
C LEU A 84 -3.50 2.42 10.85
N ALA A 85 -3.16 1.71 11.93
CA ALA A 85 -4.00 0.70 12.55
C ALA A 85 -5.34 1.29 12.98
N ASP A 86 -5.34 2.48 13.58
CA ASP A 86 -6.55 3.26 13.92
C ASP A 86 -7.40 3.57 12.68
N LYS A 87 -6.78 3.93 11.55
CA LYS A 87 -7.50 4.19 10.28
C LYS A 87 -8.08 2.93 9.65
N LEU A 88 -7.40 1.79 9.82
CA LEU A 88 -7.84 0.49 9.31
C LEU A 88 -8.79 -0.22 10.28
N GLY A 89 -8.97 0.30 11.51
CA GLY A 89 -9.73 -0.38 12.57
C GLY A 89 -9.10 -1.71 12.98
N THR A 90 -7.77 -1.80 12.97
CA THR A 90 -6.99 -3.01 13.28
C THR A 90 -5.90 -2.69 14.30
N ASP A 91 -5.08 -3.68 14.63
CA ASP A 91 -3.90 -3.53 15.49
C ASP A 91 -2.63 -3.25 14.67
N VAL A 92 -1.57 -2.77 15.33
CA VAL A 92 -0.26 -2.50 14.72
C VAL A 92 0.25 -3.68 13.89
N ASN A 93 0.05 -4.92 14.36
CA ASN A 93 0.43 -6.14 13.65
C ASN A 93 -0.39 -6.37 12.36
N GLY A 94 -1.69 -6.06 12.38
CA GLY A 94 -2.55 -6.16 11.21
C GLY A 94 -2.19 -5.10 10.17
N ALA A 95 -1.93 -3.87 10.62
CA ALA A 95 -1.50 -2.77 9.76
C ALA A 95 -0.13 -3.03 9.12
N SER A 96 0.85 -3.50 9.90
CA SER A 96 2.19 -3.81 9.41
C SER A 96 2.20 -5.00 8.45
N GLY A 97 1.42 -6.04 8.72
CA GLY A 97 1.25 -7.18 7.80
C GLY A 97 0.58 -6.78 6.49
N THR A 98 -0.42 -5.89 6.55
CA THR A 98 -1.10 -5.37 5.35
C THR A 98 -0.15 -4.52 4.50
N LEU A 99 0.62 -3.63 5.14
CA LEU A 99 1.68 -2.87 4.47
C LEU A 99 2.73 -3.79 3.86
N ALA A 100 3.16 -4.82 4.56
CA ALA A 100 4.18 -5.77 4.11
C ALA A 100 3.77 -6.53 2.84
N ALA A 101 2.48 -6.83 2.69
CA ALA A 101 1.95 -7.49 1.50
C ALA A 101 1.79 -6.53 0.30
N LEU A 102 1.47 -5.25 0.56
CA LEU A 102 1.11 -4.28 -0.48
C LEU A 102 2.29 -3.43 -0.96
N LEU A 103 3.17 -2.98 -0.06
CA LEU A 103 4.32 -2.12 -0.38
C LEU A 103 5.21 -2.67 -1.50
N PRO A 104 5.62 -3.96 -1.47
CA PRO A 104 6.48 -4.51 -2.52
C PRO A 104 5.85 -4.38 -3.90
N GLN A 105 4.55 -4.65 -4.00
CA GLN A 105 3.81 -4.60 -5.27
C GLN A 105 3.63 -3.15 -5.75
N VAL A 106 3.35 -2.22 -4.84
CA VAL A 106 3.19 -0.81 -5.20
C VAL A 106 4.52 -0.23 -5.69
N ILE A 107 5.62 -0.53 -5.00
CA ILE A 107 6.95 -0.04 -5.35
C ILE A 107 7.39 -0.62 -6.69
N ASP A 108 7.27 -1.94 -6.88
CA ASP A 108 7.54 -2.63 -8.15
C ASP A 108 6.81 -1.99 -9.34
N LYS A 109 5.52 -1.65 -9.17
CA LYS A 109 4.73 -0.96 -10.19
C LYS A 109 5.16 0.49 -10.44
N LEU A 110 5.74 1.14 -9.45
CA LEU A 110 6.25 2.50 -9.54
C LEU A 110 7.71 2.56 -10.00
N SER A 111 8.43 1.43 -10.03
CA SER A 111 9.83 1.34 -10.44
C SER A 111 10.09 0.47 -11.69
N PRO A 112 9.33 0.63 -12.78
CA PRO A 112 9.50 -0.20 -13.97
C PRO A 112 10.89 -0.06 -14.62
N GLN A 113 11.59 1.05 -14.36
CA GLN A 113 12.91 1.36 -14.93
C GLN A 113 14.09 1.12 -13.96
N GLY A 114 13.88 0.47 -12.81
CA GLY A 114 14.95 0.34 -11.80
C GLY A 114 15.13 1.58 -10.94
N HIS A 115 14.21 2.53 -11.02
CA HIS A 115 14.10 3.74 -10.19
C HIS A 115 12.64 4.09 -10.03
N ILE A 116 12.25 4.70 -8.92
CA ILE A 116 10.87 5.14 -8.73
C ILE A 116 10.59 6.33 -9.65
N ASP A 117 9.67 6.12 -10.58
CA ASP A 117 9.14 7.17 -11.43
C ASP A 117 8.07 7.93 -10.65
N THR A 118 8.45 9.05 -10.02
CA THR A 118 7.50 9.97 -9.35
C THR A 118 6.49 10.57 -10.33
N SER A 119 6.80 10.55 -11.63
CA SER A 119 5.83 10.84 -12.70
C SER A 119 4.64 9.88 -12.70
N ASN A 120 4.84 8.60 -12.36
CA ASN A 120 3.78 7.59 -12.31
C ASN A 120 2.87 7.79 -11.07
N THR A 121 3.43 8.25 -9.94
CA THR A 121 2.62 8.68 -8.79
C THR A 121 1.81 9.94 -9.07
N GLN A 122 2.34 10.86 -9.87
CA GLN A 122 1.62 12.07 -10.31
C GLN A 122 0.47 11.71 -11.26
N ASP A 123 0.69 10.73 -12.15
CA ASP A 123 -0.33 10.22 -13.08
C ASP A 123 -1.47 9.50 -12.35
N LEU A 124 -1.14 8.68 -11.35
CA LEU A 124 -2.13 8.06 -10.44
C LEU A 124 -2.92 9.11 -9.65
N GLY A 125 -2.24 10.15 -9.15
CA GLY A 125 -2.90 11.28 -8.49
C GLY A 125 -3.87 12.01 -9.42
N ALA A 126 -3.48 12.22 -10.68
CA ALA A 126 -4.33 12.86 -11.69
C ALA A 126 -5.53 12.00 -12.10
N MET A 127 -5.36 10.67 -12.19
CA MET A 127 -6.44 9.73 -12.45
C MET A 127 -7.47 9.69 -11.31
N VAL A 128 -7.01 9.69 -10.06
CA VAL A 128 -7.89 9.75 -8.88
C VAL A 128 -8.60 11.10 -8.81
N ASP A 129 -7.92 12.22 -9.02
CA ASP A 129 -8.56 13.55 -9.05
C ASP A 129 -9.61 13.63 -10.17
N GLY A 130 -9.33 13.06 -11.34
CA GLY A 130 -10.29 12.98 -12.45
C GLY A 130 -11.54 12.16 -12.17
N LEU A 131 -11.46 11.15 -11.28
CA LEU A 131 -12.60 10.32 -10.86
C LEU A 131 -13.50 11.02 -9.83
N PHE A 132 -12.95 11.89 -8.99
CA PHE A 132 -13.72 12.61 -7.95
C PHE A 132 -14.32 13.93 -8.42
N LYS A 133 -13.92 14.43 -9.60
CA LYS A 133 -14.30 15.76 -10.12
C LYS A 133 -15.47 15.75 -11.11
N ARG A 134 -16.28 14.69 -11.12
CA ARG A 134 -17.45 14.55 -12.00
C ARG A 134 -18.77 14.69 -11.26
#